data_AF-A0A920F372-F1
#
_entry.id   AF-A0A920F372-F1
#
_cell.length_a   1.000
_cell.length_b   1.000
_cell.length_c   1.000
_cell.angle_alpha   90.00
_cell.angle_beta   90.00
_cell.angle_gamma   90.00
#
_symmetry.space_group_name_H-M   'P 1'
#
loop_
_entity.id
_entity.type
_entity.pdbx_description
1 polymer ?
#
loop_
_entity_poly.entity_id
_entity_poly.type
_entity_poly.pdbx_seq_one_letter_code
_entity_poly.pdbx_strand_id
1 'polypeptide(L)'
;MVSYSSTDHIGHQFGLTSVEIQDTYLRLDLELERLFSEIDQMVGMDQVTLFLTSDHGAVHVPKYLNDHKFPGGHDKSKGIKYQVNQALFSKTGVDNLVLYIGNDQMYLDHEKIKKTNSF
;
A
#
# COMPACT_ATOMS: atom_id res chain seq x y z
N MET A 1 11.89 16.88 9.23
CA MET A 1 10.80 15.92 8.94
C MET A 1 11.22 14.58 9.51
N VAL A 2 10.38 13.97 10.33
CA VAL A 2 10.62 12.65 10.94
C VAL A 2 9.53 11.71 10.43
N SER A 3 9.89 10.47 10.10
CA SER A 3 8.95 9.43 9.67
C SER A 3 9.15 8.17 10.50
N TYR A 4 8.08 7.64 11.07
CA TYR A 4 8.06 6.42 11.87
C TYR A 4 7.54 5.24 11.03
N SER A 5 8.42 4.60 10.25
CA SER A 5 8.08 3.51 9.33
C SER A 5 7.81 2.17 10.00
N SER A 6 8.14 2.01 11.28
CA SER A 6 7.95 0.74 12.00
C SER A 6 6.47 0.33 12.10
N THR A 7 5.55 1.30 12.15
CA THR A 7 4.10 1.03 12.19
C THR A 7 3.63 0.29 10.94
N ASP A 8 4.11 0.71 9.77
CA ASP A 8 3.81 0.07 8.49
C ASP A 8 4.40 -1.34 8.40
N HIS A 9 5.70 -1.50 8.68
CA HIS A 9 6.36 -2.81 8.61
C HIS A 9 5.73 -3.85 9.54
N ILE A 10 5.46 -3.47 10.79
CA ILE A 10 4.86 -4.39 11.77
C ILE A 10 3.40 -4.68 11.38
N GLY A 11 2.64 -3.67 10.92
CA GLY A 11 1.29 -3.84 10.43
C GLY A 11 1.20 -4.79 9.23
N HIS A 12 2.13 -4.71 8.28
CA HIS A 12 2.24 -5.61 7.15
C HIS A 12 2.54 -7.06 7.55
N GLN A 13 3.39 -7.25 8.56
CA GLN A 13 3.82 -8.58 8.97
C GLN A 13 2.78 -9.31 9.84
N PHE A 14 2.13 -8.60 10.77
CA PHE A 14 1.27 -9.23 11.79
C PHE A 14 -0.21 -8.89 11.63
N GLY A 15 -0.56 -7.85 10.87
CA GLY A 15 -1.92 -7.38 10.67
C GLY A 15 -2.40 -6.42 11.76
N LEU A 16 -3.46 -5.68 11.45
CA LEU A 16 -3.93 -4.53 12.25
C LEU A 16 -4.58 -4.89 13.58
N THR A 17 -4.91 -6.16 13.80
CA THR A 17 -5.58 -6.66 15.01
C THR A 17 -4.62 -7.46 15.89
N SER A 18 -3.33 -7.35 15.66
CA SER A 18 -2.31 -8.11 16.37
C SER A 18 -1.87 -7.41 17.65
N VAL A 19 -1.27 -8.16 18.58
CA VAL A 19 -0.70 -7.57 19.81
C VAL A 19 0.59 -6.80 19.50
N GLU A 20 1.29 -7.17 18.44
CA GLU A 20 2.52 -6.51 17.98
C GLU A 20 2.25 -5.07 17.51
N ILE A 21 1.19 -4.85 16.70
CA ILE A 21 0.86 -3.49 16.26
C ILE A 21 0.32 -2.66 17.43
N GLN A 22 -0.42 -3.26 18.36
CA GLN A 22 -0.87 -2.60 19.57
C GLN A 22 0.32 -2.13 20.43
N ASP A 23 1.27 -3.01 20.73
CA ASP A 23 2.49 -2.67 21.49
C ASP A 23 3.33 -1.62 20.74
N THR A 24 3.37 -1.68 19.42
CA THR A 24 4.05 -0.68 18.59
C THR A 24 3.47 0.72 18.79
N TYR A 25 2.14 0.87 18.79
CA TYR A 25 1.52 2.17 19.04
C TYR A 25 1.69 2.65 20.48
N LEU A 26 1.67 1.75 21.47
CA LEU A 26 1.99 2.11 22.86
C LEU A 26 3.42 2.65 23.00
N ARG A 27 4.39 2.07 22.28
CA ARG A 27 5.76 2.56 22.26
C ARG A 27 5.90 3.86 21.47
N LEU A 28 5.19 3.98 20.35
CA LEU A 28 5.19 5.21 19.56
C LEU A 28 4.67 6.39 20.39
N ASP A 29 3.62 6.19 21.19
CA ASP A 29 3.10 7.20 22.10
C ASP A 29 4.18 7.72 23.08
N LEU A 30 4.89 6.81 23.75
CA LEU A 30 6.01 7.15 24.63
C LEU A 30 7.18 7.82 23.89
N GLU A 31 7.47 7.40 22.66
CA GLU A 31 8.52 8.03 21.85
C GLU A 31 8.14 9.45 21.39
N LEU A 32 6.85 9.70 21.14
CA LEU A 32 6.36 11.05 20.84
C LEU A 32 6.44 11.95 22.08
N GLU A 33 6.04 11.45 23.26
CA GLU A 33 6.21 12.16 24.54
C GLU A 33 7.69 12.55 24.75
N ARG A 34 8.60 11.60 24.56
CA ARG A 34 10.05 11.85 24.68
C ARG A 34 10.50 12.92 23.69
N LEU A 35 10.09 12.82 22.42
CA LEU A 35 10.46 13.80 21.40
C LEU A 35 9.95 15.20 21.74
N PHE A 36 8.69 15.33 22.15
CA PHE A 36 8.09 16.63 22.47
C PHE A 36 8.71 17.25 23.72
N SER A 37 9.03 16.44 24.72
CA SER A 37 9.72 16.89 25.94
C SER A 37 11.11 17.46 25.63
N GLU A 38 11.88 16.80 24.75
CA GLU A 38 13.19 17.30 24.32
C GLU A 38 13.07 18.61 23.53
N ILE A 39 12.07 18.71 22.65
CA ILE A 39 11.80 19.95 21.89
C ILE A 39 11.43 21.09 22.85
N ASP A 40 10.57 20.84 23.83
CA ASP A 40 10.17 21.85 24.82
C ASP A 40 11.36 22.35 25.64
N GLN A 41 12.25 21.46 26.07
CA GLN A 41 13.47 21.83 26.80
C GLN A 41 14.45 22.65 25.95
N MET A 42 14.53 22.39 24.64
CA MET A 42 15.47 23.06 23.75
C MET A 42 15.00 24.46 23.34
N VAL A 43 13.70 24.62 23.03
CA VAL A 43 13.19 25.85 22.42
C VAL A 43 11.83 26.33 22.96
N GLY A 44 11.13 25.52 23.75
CA GLY A 44 9.77 25.78 24.24
C GLY A 44 8.69 25.50 23.20
N MET A 45 7.62 24.78 23.60
CA MET A 45 6.53 24.39 22.69
C MET A 45 5.74 25.57 22.11
N ASP A 46 5.73 26.72 22.79
CA ASP A 46 5.09 27.95 22.27
C ASP A 46 5.75 28.48 20.99
N GLN A 47 6.98 28.03 20.69
CA GLN A 47 7.72 28.39 19.47
C GLN A 47 7.59 27.33 18.37
N VAL A 48 6.76 26.30 18.57
CA VAL A 48 6.66 25.13 17.69
C VAL A 48 5.27 25.02 17.09
N THR A 49 5.21 24.81 15.78
CA THR A 49 4.00 24.33 15.10
C THR A 49 4.23 22.90 14.65
N LEU A 50 3.36 21.99 15.08
CA LEU A 50 3.45 20.56 14.79
C LEU A 50 2.30 20.09 13.91
N PHE A 51 2.63 19.25 12.93
CA PHE A 51 1.68 18.49 12.13
C PHE A 51 2.06 17.01 12.19
N LEU A 52 1.11 16.17 12.58
CA LEU A 52 1.25 14.72 12.58
C LEU A 52 0.17 14.13 11.67
N THR A 53 0.57 13.24 10.77
CA THR A 53 -0.31 12.54 9.83
C THR A 53 0.27 11.17 9.51
N SER A 54 -0.52 10.32 8.87
CA SER A 54 0.00 9.18 8.10
C SER A 54 0.02 9.51 6.61
N ASP A 55 0.83 8.77 5.87
CA ASP A 55 0.84 8.75 4.40
C ASP A 55 -0.31 7.91 3.83
N HIS A 56 -0.76 6.89 4.57
CA HIS A 56 -1.95 6.10 4.26
C HIS A 56 -2.57 5.43 5.50
N GLY A 57 -3.73 4.78 5.29
CA GLY A 57 -4.30 3.83 6.23
C GLY A 57 -3.89 2.40 5.88
N ALA A 58 -4.54 1.41 6.48
CA ALA A 58 -4.37 0.02 6.14
C ALA A 58 -5.71 -0.73 6.23
N VAL A 59 -5.80 -1.89 5.58
CA VAL A 59 -6.98 -2.77 5.61
C VAL A 59 -6.71 -4.00 6.46
N HIS A 60 -7.73 -4.52 7.14
CA HIS A 60 -7.62 -5.80 7.83
C HIS A 60 -7.27 -6.93 6.88
N VAL A 61 -6.52 -7.91 7.38
CA VAL A 61 -6.16 -9.10 6.61
C VAL A 61 -7.43 -9.87 6.18
N PRO A 62 -7.44 -10.50 4.99
CA PRO A 62 -8.65 -11.17 4.48
C PRO A 62 -9.26 -12.20 5.43
N LYS A 63 -8.42 -12.92 6.21
CA LYS A 63 -8.90 -13.86 7.22
C LYS A 63 -9.77 -13.17 8.28
N TYR A 64 -9.31 -12.05 8.83
CA TYR A 64 -10.06 -11.30 9.85
C TYR A 64 -11.40 -10.83 9.30
N LEU A 65 -11.42 -10.26 8.09
CA LEU A 65 -12.64 -9.82 7.43
C LEU A 65 -13.64 -10.97 7.26
N ASN A 66 -13.17 -12.12 6.75
CA ASN A 66 -14.01 -13.29 6.53
C ASN A 66 -14.55 -13.89 7.83
N ASP A 67 -13.74 -13.99 8.89
CA ASP A 67 -14.17 -14.47 10.21
C ASP A 67 -15.29 -13.58 10.79
N HIS A 68 -15.31 -12.29 10.43
CA HIS A 68 -16.33 -11.30 10.83
C HIS A 68 -17.42 -11.08 9.78
N LYS A 69 -17.52 -11.95 8.76
CA LYS A 69 -18.55 -11.90 7.69
C LYS A 69 -18.49 -10.64 6.83
N PHE A 70 -17.34 -9.97 6.75
CA PHE A 70 -17.07 -8.93 5.77
C PHE A 70 -16.45 -9.53 4.51
N PRO A 71 -16.68 -8.93 3.32
CA PRO A 71 -15.99 -9.33 2.10
C PRO A 71 -14.47 -9.14 2.24
N GLY A 72 -13.70 -10.20 2.04
CA GLY A 72 -12.23 -10.15 2.04
C GLY A 72 -11.62 -11.18 1.08
N GLY A 73 -10.50 -10.84 0.46
CA GLY A 73 -9.81 -11.74 -0.47
C GLY A 73 -8.40 -11.26 -0.79
N HIS A 74 -7.61 -12.17 -1.37
CA HIS A 74 -6.30 -11.83 -1.91
C HIS A 74 -6.41 -11.53 -3.40
N ASP A 75 -5.62 -10.56 -3.84
CA ASP A 75 -5.44 -10.27 -5.25
C ASP A 75 -4.90 -11.50 -6.00
N LYS A 76 -5.49 -11.77 -7.16
CA LYS A 76 -5.10 -12.85 -8.09
C LYS A 76 -4.41 -12.30 -9.34
N SER A 77 -3.85 -11.08 -9.28
CA SER A 77 -3.26 -10.33 -10.41
C SER A 77 -2.30 -11.11 -11.30
N LYS A 78 -1.56 -12.10 -10.77
CA LYS A 78 -0.75 -13.01 -11.60
C LYS A 78 -1.58 -13.71 -12.69
N GLY A 79 -2.81 -14.11 -12.38
CA GLY A 79 -3.76 -14.67 -13.35
C GLY A 79 -4.38 -13.62 -14.27
N ILE A 80 -4.57 -12.39 -13.77
CA ILE A 80 -5.23 -11.31 -14.52
C ILE A 80 -4.42 -10.93 -15.75
N LYS A 81 -3.08 -10.77 -15.65
CA LYS A 81 -2.25 -10.44 -16.83
C LYS A 81 -2.42 -11.45 -17.96
N TYR A 82 -2.43 -12.74 -17.63
CA TYR A 82 -2.61 -13.81 -18.61
C TYR A 82 -4.01 -13.79 -19.23
N GLN A 83 -5.06 -13.65 -18.42
CA GLN A 83 -6.44 -13.58 -18.89
C GLN A 83 -6.68 -12.37 -19.79
N VAL A 84 -6.13 -11.20 -19.42
CA VAL A 84 -6.24 -9.98 -20.23
C VAL A 84 -5.49 -10.15 -21.55
N ASN A 85 -4.26 -10.69 -21.55
CA ASN A 85 -3.53 -10.93 -22.79
C ASN A 85 -4.26 -11.91 -23.72
N GLN A 86 -4.87 -12.98 -23.20
CA GLN A 86 -5.71 -13.89 -24.00
C GLN A 86 -6.91 -13.17 -24.62
N ALA A 87 -7.61 -12.34 -23.84
CA ALA A 87 -8.75 -11.59 -24.31
C ALA A 87 -8.36 -10.56 -25.39
N LEU A 88 -7.23 -9.88 -25.21
CA LEU A 88 -6.69 -8.93 -26.19
C LEU A 88 -6.24 -9.64 -27.48
N PHE A 89 -5.55 -10.78 -27.36
CA PHE A 89 -5.15 -11.58 -28.51
C PHE A 89 -6.36 -12.02 -29.34
N SER A 90 -7.42 -12.51 -28.68
CA SER A 90 -8.65 -12.95 -29.35
C SER A 90 -9.34 -11.82 -30.14
N LYS A 91 -9.15 -10.55 -29.74
CA LYS A 91 -9.75 -9.38 -30.41
C LYS A 91 -8.85 -8.74 -31.46
N THR A 92 -7.54 -8.78 -31.25
CA THR A 92 -6.57 -7.98 -32.01
C THR A 92 -5.61 -8.82 -32.84
N GLY A 93 -5.48 -10.11 -32.54
CA GLY A 93 -4.45 -10.98 -33.10
C GLY A 93 -3.03 -10.72 -32.57
N VAL A 94 -2.86 -9.76 -31.66
CA VAL A 94 -1.54 -9.36 -31.15
C VAL A 94 -1.30 -9.97 -29.78
N ASP A 95 -0.23 -10.72 -29.66
CA ASP A 95 0.13 -11.40 -28.43
C ASP A 95 0.97 -10.51 -27.48
N ASN A 96 0.82 -10.75 -26.17
CA ASN A 96 1.57 -10.10 -25.10
C ASN A 96 1.55 -8.56 -25.19
N LEU A 97 0.34 -7.99 -25.29
CA LEU A 97 0.13 -6.54 -25.31
C LEU A 97 0.26 -5.91 -23.92
N VAL A 98 -0.03 -6.64 -22.84
CA VAL A 98 0.16 -6.16 -21.46
C VAL A 98 1.59 -6.45 -21.02
N LEU A 99 2.35 -5.39 -20.73
CA LEU A 99 3.72 -5.46 -20.21
C LEU A 99 3.73 -5.72 -18.70
N TYR A 100 2.90 -5.00 -17.94
CA TYR A 100 2.88 -5.06 -16.49
C TYR A 100 1.49 -4.73 -15.94
N ILE A 101 1.13 -5.38 -14.83
CA ILE A 101 -0.03 -5.02 -14.00
C ILE A 101 0.49 -4.92 -12.57
N GLY A 102 0.25 -3.79 -11.93
CA GLY A 102 0.61 -3.52 -10.56
C GLY A 102 0.17 -2.12 -10.16
N ASN A 103 0.04 -1.87 -8.85
CA ASN A 103 -0.44 -0.60 -8.30
C ASN A 103 -1.76 -0.14 -8.95
N ASP A 104 -2.70 -1.07 -9.17
CA ASP A 104 -3.98 -0.85 -9.85
C ASP A 104 -3.88 -0.24 -11.25
N GLN A 105 -2.74 -0.43 -11.91
CA GLN A 105 -2.45 0.09 -13.25
C GLN A 105 -2.09 -1.05 -14.21
N MET A 106 -2.33 -0.82 -15.49
CA MET A 106 -1.98 -1.73 -16.58
C MET A 106 -1.16 -0.99 -17.62
N TYR A 107 0.02 -1.54 -17.93
CA TYR A 107 0.97 -0.95 -18.87
C TYR A 107 0.94 -1.76 -20.16
N LEU A 108 0.73 -1.09 -21.29
CA LEU A 108 0.59 -1.72 -22.61
C LEU A 108 1.83 -1.49 -23.47
N ASP A 109 2.08 -2.42 -24.39
CA ASP A 109 3.13 -2.32 -25.40
C ASP A 109 2.69 -1.40 -26.55
N HIS A 110 2.96 -0.11 -26.41
CA HIS A 110 2.59 0.90 -27.39
C HIS A 110 3.26 0.70 -28.76
N GLU A 111 4.45 0.09 -28.81
CA GLU A 111 5.16 -0.15 -30.07
C GLU A 111 4.48 -1.28 -30.86
N LYS A 112 4.04 -2.35 -30.19
CA LYS A 112 3.19 -3.37 -30.82
C LYS A 112 1.86 -2.80 -31.30
N ILE A 113 1.24 -1.93 -30.52
CA ILE A 113 -0.03 -1.28 -30.90
C ILE A 113 0.17 -0.45 -32.17
N LYS A 114 1.20 0.41 -32.23
CA LYS A 114 1.49 1.24 -33.41
C LYS A 114 1.73 0.40 -34.67
N LYS A 115 2.54 -0.66 -34.57
CA LYS A 115 2.81 -1.58 -35.69
C LYS A 115 1.55 -2.24 -36.23
N THR A 116 0.58 -2.51 -35.37
CA THR A 116 -0.69 -3.15 -35.76
C THR A 116 -1.69 -2.15 -36.36
N ASN A 117 -1.67 -0.89 -35.90
CA ASN A 117 -2.53 0.18 -36.40
C ASN A 117 -1.99 0.91 -37.65
N SER A 118 -0.81 0.51 -38.15
CA SER A 118 -0.23 1.07 -39.37
C SER A 118 -0.74 0.30 -40.59
N PHE A 119 -2.02 0.50 -40.92
CA PHE A 119 -2.64 0.15 -42.20
C PHE A 119 -3.23 1.40 -42.83
#